data_AF-A0A2K6UPC8-F1
#
_entry.id   AF-A0A2K6UPC8-F1
#
_cell.length_a   1.000
_cell.length_b   1.000
_cell.length_c   1.000
_cell.angle_alpha   90.00
_cell.angle_beta   90.00
_cell.angle_gamma   90.00
#
_symmetry.space_group_name_H-M   'P 1'
#
loop_
_entity.id
_entity.type
_entity.pdbx_description
1 polymer ?
#
loop_
_entity_poly.entity_id
_entity_poly.type
_entity_poly.pdbx_seq_one_letter_code
_entity_poly.pdbx_strand_id
1 'polypeptide(L)'
;VHATALQPGQQSETPSQKKKLGGHWADHGRLTTCEQVPGGRAREDREVKPSSYLLEQFILLAKGTSGSALTTLISQVLEAPGVCVFGELLELANVQELAEGANAAYLQLLNLFAYGTYPDYIANKESLPELSTAQQNKLKHLIIVSLASRMKCIPYSVLLKDLRNLRELEDLIIEAVYTDIIQVDFCIGRDIRKKDINNIVKTLPECCDGCEAVLLGIEQQVLRQQVEAEVTNIKKTLKATTSSLAQEMEQHLAERECPSHAEQRQPTKMSKVKGLVSSRH
;
A
#
# COMPACT_ATOMS: atom_id res chain seq x y z
N VAL A 1 81.91 13.69 -14.33
CA VAL A 1 82.06 12.36 -14.97
C VAL A 1 80.72 11.65 -14.86
N HIS A 2 79.94 11.68 -15.94
CA HIS A 2 79.67 10.53 -16.82
C HIS A 2 78.97 9.37 -16.08
N ALA A 3 77.66 9.15 -16.23
CA ALA A 3 76.89 8.74 -17.43
C ALA A 3 76.63 7.21 -17.38
N THR A 4 75.36 6.80 -17.22
CA THR A 4 74.54 6.16 -18.29
C THR A 4 74.82 4.64 -18.36
N ALA A 5 73.87 3.71 -18.32
CA ALA A 5 72.58 3.61 -19.03
C ALA A 5 71.62 2.61 -18.30
N LEU A 6 70.41 2.22 -18.75
CA LEU A 6 69.65 2.44 -19.99
C LEU A 6 68.13 2.24 -19.67
N GLN A 7 67.25 3.03 -20.29
CA GLN A 7 65.78 2.78 -20.41
C GLN A 7 65.52 1.78 -21.58
N PRO A 8 64.30 1.51 -22.12
CA PRO A 8 62.94 2.06 -21.91
C PRO A 8 61.91 0.95 -21.55
N GLY A 9 60.58 1.10 -21.50
CA GLY A 9 59.57 2.10 -21.91
C GLY A 9 58.17 1.46 -21.74
N GLN A 10 57.00 2.01 -22.03
CA GLN A 10 56.46 3.32 -22.46
C GLN A 10 55.06 3.44 -21.77
N GLN A 11 54.59 4.59 -21.26
CA GLN A 11 53.84 5.67 -21.96
C GLN A 11 52.61 5.16 -22.75
N SER A 12 51.45 5.85 -22.81
CA SER A 12 51.09 7.26 -22.57
C SER A 12 49.58 7.38 -22.18
N GLU A 13 49.18 8.26 -21.25
CA GLU A 13 48.63 9.64 -21.41
C GLU A 13 47.19 9.81 -21.96
N THR A 14 46.62 10.97 -21.61
CA THR A 14 45.22 11.46 -21.67
C THR A 14 44.80 11.92 -23.11
N PRO A 15 43.59 12.46 -23.46
CA PRO A 15 42.61 13.18 -22.60
C PRO A 15 41.09 13.19 -22.95
N SER A 16 40.32 13.89 -22.11
CA SER A 16 39.12 14.70 -22.40
C SER A 16 37.98 14.15 -23.29
N GLN A 17 36.79 14.01 -22.68
CA GLN A 17 35.56 14.47 -23.33
C GLN A 17 34.50 14.97 -22.33
N LYS A 18 34.15 16.26 -22.43
CA LYS A 18 33.01 16.86 -21.74
C LYS A 18 31.71 16.34 -22.37
N LYS A 19 30.76 15.85 -21.58
CA LYS A 19 29.33 15.99 -21.90
C LYS A 19 28.62 16.74 -20.80
N LYS A 20 27.79 17.68 -21.26
CA LYS A 20 27.23 18.80 -20.50
C LYS A 20 25.74 18.51 -20.31
N LEU A 21 25.33 18.16 -19.10
CA LEU A 21 23.95 18.22 -18.67
C LEU A 21 23.90 19.08 -17.40
N GLY A 22 23.47 20.33 -17.59
CA GLY A 22 23.20 21.21 -16.46
C GLY A 22 21.87 20.81 -15.84
N GLY A 23 21.89 20.41 -14.57
CA GLY A 23 20.73 20.25 -13.72
C GLY A 23 20.84 21.24 -12.57
N HIS A 24 20.01 22.29 -12.59
CA HIS A 24 20.01 23.36 -11.61
C HIS A 24 19.32 22.85 -10.34
N TRP A 25 20.07 22.60 -9.26
CA TRP A 25 19.49 22.20 -7.96
C TRP A 25 18.91 23.43 -7.27
N ALA A 26 17.74 23.87 -7.76
CA ALA A 26 16.89 24.83 -7.08
C ALA A 26 15.97 24.13 -6.07
N ASP A 27 15.62 24.90 -5.05
CA ASP A 27 14.88 24.59 -3.85
C ASP A 27 13.49 23.94 -4.04
N HIS A 28 12.95 23.41 -2.95
CA HIS A 28 11.59 22.87 -2.76
C HIS A 28 11.19 21.63 -3.57
N GLY A 29 11.41 20.44 -2.97
CA GLY A 29 10.93 19.15 -3.48
C GLY A 29 10.28 18.29 -2.40
N ARG A 30 8.97 18.48 -2.16
CA ARG A 30 8.12 17.51 -1.44
C ARG A 30 8.17 16.18 -2.20
N LEU A 31 8.47 15.05 -1.54
CA LEU A 31 8.27 13.74 -2.17
C LEU A 31 6.77 13.45 -2.32
N THR A 32 6.21 13.92 -3.43
CA THR A 32 4.88 13.55 -3.94
C THR A 32 5.05 12.98 -5.33
N THR A 33 4.96 11.66 -5.43
CA THR A 33 4.70 10.94 -6.68
C THR A 33 3.54 9.99 -6.46
N CYS A 34 2.33 10.55 -6.41
CA CYS A 34 1.15 9.80 -6.80
C CYS A 34 1.05 9.90 -8.33
N GLU A 35 1.42 8.84 -9.04
CA GLU A 35 1.12 8.71 -10.47
C GLU A 35 0.53 7.31 -10.70
N GLN A 36 -0.66 7.25 -11.29
CA GLN A 36 -1.35 5.98 -11.48
C GLN A 36 -0.66 5.12 -12.55
N VAL A 37 -0.33 3.87 -12.22
CA VAL A 37 0.10 2.87 -13.19
C VAL A 37 -0.99 1.79 -13.32
N PRO A 38 -1.82 1.83 -14.39
CA PRO A 38 -2.71 0.73 -14.72
C PRO A 38 -1.90 -0.38 -15.40
N GLY A 39 -1.42 -1.35 -14.61
CA GLY A 39 -0.60 -2.43 -15.13
C GLY A 39 -0.43 -3.55 -14.13
N GLY A 40 -1.34 -4.53 -14.16
CA GLY A 40 -1.25 -5.74 -13.35
C GLY A 40 -0.02 -6.57 -13.74
N ARG A 41 1.10 -6.37 -13.04
CA ARG A 41 2.12 -7.39 -12.91
C ARG A 41 1.76 -8.27 -11.72
N ALA A 42 1.70 -9.58 -11.96
CA ALA A 42 1.56 -10.56 -10.89
C ALA A 42 2.65 -10.29 -9.84
N ARG A 43 2.25 -10.14 -8.58
CA ARG A 43 3.21 -10.15 -7.48
C ARG A 43 3.76 -11.56 -7.41
N GLU A 44 5.03 -11.70 -7.73
CA GLU A 44 5.77 -12.93 -7.50
C GLU A 44 5.96 -13.03 -5.98
N ASP A 45 5.29 -14.01 -5.36
CA ASP A 45 5.35 -14.23 -3.92
C ASP A 45 6.78 -14.62 -3.51
N ARG A 46 7.60 -13.61 -3.20
CA ARG A 46 8.83 -13.79 -2.42
C ARG A 46 8.44 -14.22 -1.02
N GLU A 47 8.27 -15.52 -0.87
CA GLU A 47 8.00 -16.20 0.37
C GLU A 47 9.11 -15.92 1.39
N VAL A 48 8.85 -15.05 2.36
CA VAL A 48 9.79 -14.66 3.43
C VAL A 48 9.89 -15.81 4.45
N LYS A 49 10.60 -16.89 4.09
CA LYS A 49 10.72 -18.11 4.91
C LYS A 49 12.03 -18.40 5.68
N PRO A 50 13.14 -17.62 5.62
CA PRO A 50 14.34 -17.98 6.41
C PRO A 50 14.24 -17.63 7.91
N SER A 51 13.39 -16.67 8.30
CA SER A 51 13.33 -16.16 9.68
C SER A 51 12.57 -17.07 10.66
N SER A 52 11.45 -17.69 10.24
CA SER A 52 10.62 -18.57 11.11
C SER A 52 11.43 -19.75 11.65
N TYR A 53 12.16 -20.42 10.78
CA TYR A 53 12.94 -21.61 11.14
C TYR A 53 14.05 -21.31 12.17
N LEU A 54 14.71 -20.15 12.05
CA LEU A 54 15.72 -19.72 13.04
C LEU A 54 15.08 -19.44 14.40
N LEU A 55 13.93 -18.75 14.43
CA LEU A 55 13.20 -18.50 15.68
C LEU A 55 12.74 -19.81 16.35
N GLU A 56 12.18 -20.75 15.58
CA GLU A 56 11.80 -22.09 16.05
C GLU A 56 12.99 -22.87 16.65
N GLN A 57 14.16 -22.85 15.99
CA GLN A 57 15.38 -23.44 16.51
C GLN A 57 15.80 -22.81 17.85
N PHE A 58 15.80 -21.48 17.94
CA PHE A 58 16.16 -20.78 19.17
C PHE A 58 15.16 -21.05 20.31
N ILE A 59 13.87 -21.14 20.02
CA ILE A 59 12.84 -21.53 20.99
C ILE A 59 13.04 -22.96 21.49
N LEU A 60 13.40 -23.90 20.61
CA LEU A 60 13.69 -25.28 21.00
C LEU A 60 14.92 -25.36 21.91
N LEU A 61 15.98 -24.62 21.59
CA LEU A 61 17.17 -24.50 22.44
C LEU A 61 16.85 -23.83 23.79
N ALA A 62 16.03 -22.77 23.79
CA ALA A 62 15.63 -22.05 25.00
C ALA A 62 14.82 -22.92 25.97
N LYS A 63 13.96 -23.81 25.45
CA LYS A 63 13.23 -24.80 26.26
C LYS A 63 14.15 -25.79 26.99
N GLY A 64 15.29 -26.13 26.38
CA GLY A 64 16.30 -27.05 26.94
C GLY A 64 17.45 -26.38 27.69
N THR A 65 17.47 -25.04 27.82
CA THR A 65 18.56 -24.29 28.46
C THR A 65 18.05 -23.36 29.56
N SER A 66 18.88 -23.16 30.59
CA SER A 66 18.54 -22.40 31.79
C SER A 66 19.77 -21.65 32.33
N GLY A 67 19.55 -20.66 33.19
CA GLY A 67 20.63 -19.93 33.88
C GLY A 67 21.61 -19.23 32.92
N SER A 68 22.92 -19.47 33.10
CA SER A 68 23.97 -18.80 32.31
C SER A 68 24.01 -19.23 30.83
N ALA A 69 23.58 -20.45 30.50
CA ALA A 69 23.49 -20.87 29.10
C ALA A 69 22.41 -20.08 28.36
N LEU A 70 21.32 -19.74 29.05
CA LEU A 70 20.20 -18.99 28.48
C LEU A 70 20.55 -17.52 28.21
N THR A 71 21.43 -16.88 29.00
CA THR A 71 21.89 -15.51 28.70
C THR A 71 22.78 -15.47 27.46
N THR A 72 23.63 -16.48 27.24
CA THR A 72 24.40 -16.63 26.00
C THR A 72 23.46 -16.85 24.80
N LEU A 73 22.42 -17.67 24.95
CA LEU A 73 21.41 -17.88 23.91
C LEU A 73 20.64 -16.59 23.59
N ILE A 74 20.26 -15.80 24.60
CA ILE A 74 19.63 -14.49 24.41
C ILE A 74 20.55 -13.57 23.59
N SER A 75 21.84 -13.46 23.94
CA SER A 75 22.78 -12.65 23.13
C SER A 75 22.88 -13.10 21.68
N GLN A 76 22.87 -14.41 21.41
CA GLN A 76 22.87 -14.96 20.05
C GLN A 76 21.58 -14.62 19.29
N VAL A 77 20.41 -14.74 19.93
CA VAL A 77 19.11 -14.35 19.34
C VAL A 77 19.04 -12.84 19.07
N LEU A 78 19.58 -12.03 19.97
CA LEU A 78 19.67 -10.59 19.79
C LEU A 78 20.63 -10.19 18.67
N GLU A 79 21.65 -11.00 18.36
CA GLU A 79 22.59 -10.73 17.25
C GLU A 79 22.15 -11.35 15.91
N ALA A 80 21.31 -12.39 15.92
CA ALA A 80 20.86 -13.09 14.71
C ALA A 80 20.08 -12.18 13.74
N PRO A 81 20.49 -12.04 12.47
CA PRO A 81 19.73 -11.30 11.47
C PRO A 81 18.41 -12.00 11.14
N GLY A 82 17.38 -11.24 10.72
CA GLY A 82 16.05 -11.77 10.39
C GLY A 82 15.14 -12.09 11.58
N VAL A 83 15.67 -12.32 12.79
CA VAL A 83 14.86 -12.52 14.01
C VAL A 83 14.51 -11.17 14.63
N CYS A 84 13.37 -10.60 14.26
CA CYS A 84 12.87 -9.30 14.75
C CYS A 84 11.68 -9.40 15.73
N VAL A 85 11.26 -10.64 16.05
CA VAL A 85 10.13 -10.99 16.92
C VAL A 85 10.70 -11.81 18.08
N PHE A 86 10.37 -11.42 19.31
CA PHE A 86 10.92 -11.99 20.55
C PHE A 86 9.83 -12.40 21.54
N GLY A 87 8.55 -12.13 21.27
CA GLY A 87 7.42 -12.41 22.15
C GLY A 87 7.30 -13.90 22.50
N GLU A 88 7.48 -14.79 21.53
CA GLU A 88 7.46 -16.25 21.78
C GLU A 88 8.60 -16.70 22.71
N LEU A 89 9.78 -16.08 22.60
CA LEU A 89 10.90 -16.34 23.50
C LEU A 89 10.61 -15.78 24.90
N LEU A 90 9.97 -14.61 24.98
CA LEU A 90 9.60 -13.93 26.21
C LEU A 90 8.51 -14.69 26.99
N GLU A 91 7.62 -15.43 26.32
CA GLU A 91 6.58 -16.23 26.98
C GLU A 91 7.08 -17.58 27.55
N LEU A 92 8.35 -17.96 27.33
CA LEU A 92 8.92 -19.17 27.92
C LEU A 92 9.17 -19.02 29.43
N ALA A 93 8.74 -20.02 30.21
CA ALA A 93 8.96 -20.07 31.66
C ALA A 93 10.44 -19.89 32.04
N ASN A 94 11.36 -20.62 31.37
CA ASN A 94 12.81 -20.52 31.57
C ASN A 94 13.35 -19.08 31.43
N VAL A 95 12.73 -18.27 30.58
CA VAL A 95 13.11 -16.86 30.34
C VAL A 95 12.49 -15.94 31.39
N GLN A 96 11.27 -16.23 31.85
CA GLN A 96 10.63 -15.51 32.96
C GLN A 96 11.33 -15.77 34.30
N GLU A 97 11.85 -16.97 34.55
CA GLU A 97 12.66 -17.31 35.75
C GLU A 97 13.92 -16.43 35.88
N LEU A 98 14.44 -15.88 34.77
CA LEU A 98 15.56 -14.93 34.82
C LEU A 98 15.20 -13.63 35.56
N ALA A 99 13.92 -13.28 35.69
CA ALA A 99 13.45 -12.07 36.40
C ALA A 99 13.86 -12.05 37.89
N GLU A 100 13.86 -13.23 38.52
CA GLU A 100 14.12 -13.39 39.96
C GLU A 100 15.60 -13.71 40.25
N GLY A 101 16.39 -13.98 39.21
CA GLY A 101 17.80 -14.34 39.32
C GLY A 101 18.77 -13.17 39.08
N ALA A 102 20.07 -13.44 39.26
CA ALA A 102 21.15 -12.50 38.99
C ALA A 102 21.23 -12.01 37.51
N ASN A 103 20.49 -12.67 36.61
CA ASN A 103 20.46 -12.39 35.18
C ASN A 103 19.26 -11.52 34.75
N ALA A 104 18.50 -10.93 35.67
CA ALA A 104 17.31 -10.11 35.39
C ALA A 104 17.55 -9.00 34.36
N ALA A 105 18.77 -8.45 34.30
CA ALA A 105 19.19 -7.47 33.30
C ALA A 105 19.07 -7.97 31.84
N TYR A 106 19.27 -9.28 31.58
CA TYR A 106 19.06 -9.87 30.25
C TYR A 106 17.58 -9.98 29.88
N LEU A 107 16.68 -10.21 30.86
CA LEU A 107 15.25 -10.18 30.62
C LEU A 107 14.75 -8.74 30.35
N GLN A 108 15.28 -7.76 31.07
CA GLN A 108 15.02 -6.34 30.77
C GLN A 108 15.51 -5.96 29.37
N LEU A 109 16.70 -6.45 28.97
CA LEU A 109 17.23 -6.26 27.63
C LEU A 109 16.35 -6.90 26.56
N LEU A 110 15.86 -8.14 26.77
CA LEU A 110 14.95 -8.80 25.83
C LEU A 110 13.62 -8.04 25.71
N ASN A 111 13.06 -7.55 26.82
CA ASN A 111 11.89 -6.67 26.81
C ASN A 111 12.14 -5.36 26.05
N LEU A 112 13.38 -4.84 26.08
CA LEU A 112 13.77 -3.65 25.34
C LEU A 112 13.80 -3.91 23.82
N PHE A 113 14.31 -5.06 23.39
CA PHE A 113 14.29 -5.47 21.98
C PHE A 113 12.87 -5.80 21.49
N ALA A 114 12.04 -6.45 22.32
CA ALA A 114 10.63 -6.65 21.99
C ALA A 114 9.89 -5.31 21.86
N TYR A 115 10.03 -4.40 22.85
CA TYR A 115 9.05 -3.33 23.03
C TYR A 115 9.59 -1.91 23.29
N GLY A 116 10.88 -1.74 23.54
CA GLY A 116 11.52 -0.47 23.90
C GLY A 116 12.21 0.24 22.72
N THR A 117 13.07 1.20 23.01
CA THR A 117 13.80 1.99 22.01
C THR A 117 15.30 2.12 22.34
N TYR A 118 16.09 2.62 21.40
CA TYR A 118 17.51 2.89 21.58
C TYR A 118 17.78 4.06 22.55
N PRO A 119 17.00 5.15 22.56
CA PRO A 119 17.00 6.11 23.67
C PRO A 119 16.79 5.46 25.05
N ASP A 120 15.88 4.49 25.17
CA ASP A 120 15.66 3.75 26.42
C ASP A 120 16.89 2.90 26.81
N TYR A 121 17.60 2.29 25.85
CA TYR A 121 18.88 1.61 26.10
C TYR A 121 19.93 2.59 26.65
N ILE A 122 20.08 3.75 26.01
CA ILE A 122 21.06 4.77 26.42
C ILE A 122 20.75 5.30 27.82
N ALA A 123 19.46 5.47 28.17
CA ALA A 123 19.04 5.89 29.50
C ALA A 123 19.30 4.84 30.61
N ASN A 124 19.30 3.54 30.25
CA ASN A 124 19.47 2.42 31.17
C ASN A 124 20.82 1.68 30.96
N LYS A 125 21.82 2.34 30.36
CA LYS A 125 23.07 1.68 29.96
C LYS A 125 23.86 1.08 31.12
N GLU A 126 23.74 1.65 32.32
CA GLU A 126 24.44 1.16 33.52
C GLU A 126 23.76 -0.06 34.17
N SER A 127 22.46 -0.28 33.92
CA SER A 127 21.69 -1.40 34.47
C SER A 127 21.51 -2.57 33.50
N LEU A 128 21.80 -2.36 32.21
CA LEU A 128 21.67 -3.36 31.14
C LEU A 128 23.05 -3.93 30.73
N PRO A 129 23.10 -5.18 30.19
CA PRO A 129 24.33 -5.72 29.64
C PRO A 129 24.84 -4.89 28.44
N GLU A 130 26.15 -4.82 28.25
CA GLU A 130 26.74 -4.13 27.10
C GLU A 130 26.37 -4.81 25.78
N LEU A 131 25.80 -4.03 24.85
CA LEU A 131 25.42 -4.51 23.53
C LEU A 131 26.57 -4.45 22.52
N SER A 132 26.71 -5.51 21.70
CA SER A 132 27.57 -5.50 20.51
C SER A 132 27.12 -4.45 19.50
N THR A 133 28.01 -4.00 18.61
CA THR A 133 27.66 -3.05 17.53
C THR A 133 26.51 -3.57 16.65
N ALA A 134 26.49 -4.88 16.37
CA ALA A 134 25.43 -5.51 15.60
C ALA A 134 24.09 -5.49 16.34
N GLN A 135 24.09 -5.82 17.63
CA GLN A 135 22.88 -5.73 18.47
C GLN A 135 22.37 -4.29 18.60
N GLN A 136 23.27 -3.30 18.75
CA GLN A 136 22.91 -1.88 18.75
C GLN A 136 22.27 -1.47 17.42
N ASN A 137 22.85 -1.83 16.28
CA ASN A 137 22.28 -1.53 14.96
C ASN A 137 20.92 -2.20 14.77
N LYS A 138 20.76 -3.46 15.20
CA LYS A 138 19.46 -4.15 15.19
C LYS A 138 18.40 -3.42 16.03
N LEU A 139 18.74 -2.93 17.23
CA LEU A 139 17.82 -2.13 18.04
C LEU A 139 17.43 -0.82 17.33
N LYS A 140 18.36 -0.18 16.59
CA LYS A 140 18.04 0.97 15.74
C LYS A 140 17.09 0.58 14.61
N HIS A 141 17.33 -0.51 13.88
CA HIS A 141 16.42 -1.00 12.82
C HIS A 141 15.00 -1.26 13.35
N LEU A 142 14.86 -1.88 14.52
CA LEU A 142 13.56 -2.14 15.16
C LEU A 142 12.78 -0.85 15.47
N ILE A 143 13.45 0.28 15.71
CA ILE A 143 12.80 1.60 15.87
C ILE A 143 12.33 2.13 14.53
N ILE A 144 13.16 2.05 13.47
CA ILE A 144 12.77 2.47 12.12
C ILE A 144 11.52 1.68 11.67
N VAL A 145 11.47 0.37 11.93
CA VAL A 145 10.27 -0.49 11.75
C VAL A 145 9.09 0.01 12.58
N SER A 146 9.29 0.27 13.88
CA SER A 146 8.23 0.76 14.79
C SER A 146 7.65 2.11 14.35
N LEU A 147 8.48 2.95 13.73
CA LEU A 147 8.06 4.24 13.15
C LEU A 147 7.38 4.05 11.79
N ALA A 148 7.87 3.15 10.93
CA ALA A 148 7.27 2.82 9.63
C ALA A 148 5.85 2.25 9.78
N SER A 149 5.63 1.40 10.79
CA SER A 149 4.32 0.87 11.16
C SER A 149 3.31 1.99 11.51
N ARG A 150 3.78 3.14 12.02
CA ARG A 150 2.94 4.28 12.40
C ARG A 150 2.84 5.37 11.34
N MET A 151 3.83 5.49 10.46
CA MET A 151 3.96 6.58 9.50
C MET A 151 4.47 6.07 8.16
N LYS A 152 3.62 6.13 7.11
CA LYS A 152 3.99 5.76 5.73
C LYS A 152 5.17 6.57 5.18
N CYS A 153 5.32 7.82 5.63
CA CYS A 153 6.49 8.65 5.33
C CYS A 153 7.09 9.15 6.66
N ILE A 154 8.26 8.63 7.03
CA ILE A 154 8.96 9.06 8.25
C ILE A 154 9.86 10.26 7.92
N PRO A 155 9.68 11.44 8.54
CA PRO A 155 10.60 12.56 8.34
C PRO A 155 11.97 12.27 8.97
N TYR A 156 13.06 12.66 8.30
CA TYR A 156 14.41 12.55 8.87
C TYR A 156 14.53 13.25 10.23
N SER A 157 13.80 14.35 10.48
CA SER A 157 13.78 15.04 11.76
C SER A 157 13.15 14.27 12.93
N VAL A 158 12.42 13.17 12.65
CA VAL A 158 11.96 12.22 13.66
C VAL A 158 13.06 11.20 13.93
N LEU A 159 13.59 10.56 12.87
CA LEU A 159 14.66 9.57 12.97
C LEU A 159 15.92 10.15 13.62
N LEU A 160 16.30 11.38 13.31
CA LEU A 160 17.48 12.06 13.84
C LEU A 160 17.39 12.40 15.35
N LYS A 161 16.19 12.39 15.94
CA LYS A 161 16.05 12.56 17.40
C LYS A 161 16.51 11.30 18.14
N ASP A 162 16.19 10.14 17.58
CA ASP A 162 16.54 8.84 18.16
C ASP A 162 17.93 8.37 17.71
N LEU A 163 18.40 8.85 16.54
CA LEU A 163 19.62 8.43 15.84
C LEU A 163 20.48 9.66 15.47
N ARG A 164 21.52 9.96 16.25
CA ARG A 164 22.20 11.28 16.26
C ARG A 164 22.81 11.74 14.93
N ASN A 165 23.18 10.84 14.02
CA ASN A 165 24.02 11.14 12.87
C ASN A 165 23.33 10.78 11.54
N LEU A 166 23.25 11.73 10.59
CA LEU A 166 22.55 11.55 9.30
C LEU A 166 23.18 10.46 8.42
N ARG A 167 24.51 10.42 8.30
CA ARG A 167 25.20 9.40 7.50
C ARG A 167 24.97 7.99 8.04
N GLU A 168 25.11 7.82 9.35
CA GLU A 168 24.81 6.54 10.00
C GLU A 168 23.33 6.15 9.83
N LEU A 169 22.41 7.12 9.87
CA LEU A 169 21.00 6.89 9.61
C LEU A 169 20.76 6.40 8.17
N GLU A 170 21.39 7.02 7.17
CA GLU A 170 21.32 6.60 5.77
C GLU A 170 21.88 5.18 5.60
N ASP A 171 23.06 4.89 6.17
CA ASP A 171 23.68 3.56 6.13
C ASP A 171 22.79 2.49 6.81
N LEU A 172 22.15 2.80 7.95
CA LEU A 172 21.20 1.92 8.65
C LEU A 172 19.89 1.71 7.88
N ILE A 173 19.36 2.72 7.19
CA ILE A 173 18.19 2.57 6.32
C ILE A 173 18.54 1.64 5.15
N ILE A 174 19.72 1.83 4.55
CA ILE A 174 20.23 0.97 3.49
C ILE A 174 20.36 -0.48 3.99
N GLU A 175 20.97 -0.70 5.17
CA GLU A 175 21.09 -2.03 5.79
C GLU A 175 19.72 -2.67 6.08
N ALA A 176 18.76 -1.91 6.60
CA ALA A 176 17.39 -2.38 6.87
C ALA A 176 16.61 -2.77 5.60
N VAL A 177 16.90 -2.13 4.46
CA VAL A 177 16.34 -2.51 3.15
C VAL A 177 17.04 -3.76 2.59
N TYR A 178 18.37 -3.85 2.70
CA TYR A 178 19.12 -5.03 2.23
C TYR A 178 18.83 -6.31 3.04
N THR A 179 18.37 -6.17 4.28
CA THR A 179 17.97 -7.29 5.16
C THR A 179 16.49 -7.65 5.05
N ASP A 180 15.74 -7.04 4.11
CA ASP A 180 14.30 -7.20 3.91
C ASP A 180 13.44 -6.89 5.17
N ILE A 181 14.02 -6.18 6.16
CA ILE A 181 13.32 -5.75 7.38
C ILE A 181 12.31 -4.63 7.06
N ILE A 182 12.69 -3.73 6.13
CA ILE A 182 11.87 -2.63 5.65
C ILE A 182 11.85 -2.63 4.12
N GLN A 183 10.67 -2.68 3.53
CA GLN A 183 10.40 -2.44 2.13
C GLN A 183 9.50 -1.20 1.99
N VAL A 184 9.44 -0.61 0.79
CA VAL A 184 8.77 0.69 0.54
C VAL A 184 7.27 0.67 0.91
N ASP A 185 6.60 -0.48 0.77
CA ASP A 185 5.18 -0.67 1.08
C ASP A 185 4.89 -1.59 2.28
N PHE A 186 5.92 -2.17 2.90
CA PHE A 186 5.79 -3.22 3.93
C PHE A 186 6.96 -3.21 4.91
N CYS A 187 6.71 -3.43 6.20
CA CYS A 187 7.77 -3.68 7.19
C CYS A 187 7.44 -4.93 8.01
N ILE A 188 8.47 -5.66 8.46
CA ILE A 188 8.28 -6.82 9.32
C ILE A 188 7.63 -6.36 10.64
N GLY A 189 6.57 -7.04 11.07
CA GLY A 189 5.92 -6.74 12.35
C GLY A 189 6.86 -6.95 13.53
N ARG A 190 7.00 -5.93 14.38
CA ARG A 190 7.63 -6.04 15.70
C ARG A 190 6.63 -6.55 16.74
N ASP A 191 7.11 -7.08 17.86
CA ASP A 191 6.28 -7.56 18.96
C ASP A 191 5.22 -6.55 19.44
N ILE A 192 3.98 -7.02 19.55
CA ILE A 192 2.84 -6.25 20.03
C ILE A 192 2.66 -6.52 21.53
N ARG A 193 2.54 -5.46 22.34
CA ARG A 193 2.24 -5.61 23.78
C ARG A 193 0.76 -5.97 23.93
N LYS A 194 0.41 -6.82 24.91
CA LYS A 194 -0.97 -7.27 25.16
C LYS A 194 -1.98 -6.13 25.38
N LYS A 195 -1.54 -4.98 25.93
CA LYS A 195 -2.36 -3.76 26.05
C LYS A 195 -2.79 -3.15 24.71
N ASP A 196 -1.92 -3.23 23.69
CA ASP A 196 -2.07 -2.54 22.40
C ASP A 196 -2.90 -3.37 21.40
N ILE A 197 -3.22 -4.63 21.72
CA ILE A 197 -4.18 -5.47 20.98
C ILE A 197 -5.54 -4.76 20.82
N ASN A 198 -5.98 -4.04 21.85
CA ASN A 198 -7.24 -3.25 21.79
C ASN A 198 -7.21 -2.15 20.73
N ASN A 199 -6.03 -1.65 20.36
CA ASN A 199 -5.91 -0.66 19.28
C ASN A 199 -6.11 -1.35 17.93
N ILE A 200 -5.48 -2.51 17.72
CA ILE A 200 -5.64 -3.33 16.51
C ILE A 200 -7.11 -3.72 16.30
N VAL A 201 -7.77 -4.19 17.36
CA VAL A 201 -9.20 -4.58 17.37
C VAL A 201 -10.13 -3.40 17.05
N LYS A 202 -9.71 -2.14 17.24
CA LYS A 202 -10.47 -0.95 16.81
C LYS A 202 -10.16 -0.56 15.37
N THR A 203 -8.87 -0.50 15.01
CA THR A 203 -8.44 -0.06 13.67
C THR A 203 -8.86 -1.00 12.54
N LEU A 204 -9.05 -2.29 12.82
CA LEU A 204 -9.50 -3.25 11.81
C LEU A 204 -10.96 -3.01 11.38
N PRO A 205 -11.96 -2.95 12.29
CA PRO A 205 -13.31 -2.49 11.97
C PRO A 205 -13.34 -1.10 11.32
N GLU A 206 -12.64 -0.10 11.86
CA GLU A 206 -12.61 1.25 11.29
C GLU A 206 -12.14 1.27 9.82
N CYS A 207 -11.22 0.36 9.45
CA CYS A 207 -10.78 0.16 8.07
C CYS A 207 -11.86 -0.53 7.21
N CYS A 208 -12.52 -1.58 7.74
CA CYS A 208 -13.61 -2.28 7.08
C CYS A 208 -14.81 -1.35 6.81
N ASP A 209 -15.26 -0.61 7.83
CA ASP A 209 -16.35 0.36 7.76
C ASP A 209 -16.04 1.46 6.74
N GLY A 210 -14.78 1.91 6.68
CA GLY A 210 -14.30 2.85 5.66
C GLY A 210 -14.38 2.31 4.24
N CYS A 211 -14.06 1.03 4.03
CA CYS A 211 -14.25 0.36 2.74
C CYS A 211 -15.73 0.18 2.37
N GLU A 212 -16.55 -0.26 3.33
CA GLU A 212 -17.99 -0.46 3.12
C GLU A 212 -18.71 0.85 2.79
N ALA A 213 -18.40 1.94 3.50
CA ALA A 213 -18.95 3.27 3.23
C ALA A 213 -18.62 3.78 1.80
N VAL A 214 -17.42 3.48 1.28
CA VAL A 214 -17.05 3.81 -0.10
C VAL A 214 -17.82 2.95 -1.10
N LEU A 215 -17.96 1.64 -0.85
CA LEU A 215 -18.72 0.73 -1.72
C LEU A 215 -20.20 1.13 -1.79
N LEU A 216 -20.85 1.36 -0.64
CA LEU A 216 -22.22 1.84 -0.56
C LEU A 216 -22.41 3.20 -1.26
N GLY A 217 -21.41 4.09 -1.15
CA GLY A 217 -21.39 5.36 -1.87
C GLY A 217 -21.38 5.20 -3.39
N ILE A 218 -20.63 4.22 -3.90
CA ILE A 218 -20.58 3.86 -5.33
C ILE A 218 -21.90 3.24 -5.78
N GLU A 219 -22.43 2.26 -5.05
CA GLU A 219 -23.71 1.60 -5.35
C GLU A 219 -24.86 2.60 -5.43
N GLN A 220 -24.96 3.50 -4.45
CA GLN A 220 -25.99 4.54 -4.43
C GLN A 220 -25.82 5.54 -5.58
N GLN A 221 -24.59 5.79 -6.04
CA GLN A 221 -24.33 6.67 -7.19
C GLN A 221 -24.73 6.00 -8.52
N VAL A 222 -24.48 4.70 -8.68
CA VAL A 222 -24.96 3.91 -9.83
C VAL A 222 -26.49 3.90 -9.86
N LEU A 223 -27.14 3.66 -8.72
CA LEU A 223 -28.61 3.67 -8.62
C LEU A 223 -29.21 5.04 -8.98
N ARG A 224 -28.61 6.15 -8.51
CA ARG A 224 -29.01 7.50 -8.90
C ARG A 224 -28.95 7.72 -10.42
N GLN A 225 -27.84 7.34 -11.06
CA GLN A 225 -27.68 7.49 -12.50
C GLN A 225 -28.69 6.65 -13.30
N GLN A 226 -28.99 5.43 -12.84
CA GLN A 226 -30.01 4.57 -13.46
C GLN A 226 -31.40 5.21 -13.39
N VAL A 227 -31.80 5.71 -12.22
CA VAL A 227 -33.09 6.39 -12.03
C VAL A 227 -33.17 7.68 -12.85
N GLU A 228 -32.11 8.49 -12.90
CA GLU A 228 -32.05 9.70 -13.73
C GLU A 228 -32.16 9.38 -15.25
N ALA A 229 -31.54 8.29 -15.69
CA ALA A 229 -31.66 7.81 -17.07
C ALA A 229 -33.09 7.35 -17.40
N GLU A 230 -33.73 6.59 -16.50
CA GLU A 230 -35.12 6.14 -16.64
C GLU A 230 -36.11 7.31 -16.66
N VAL A 231 -35.99 8.26 -15.72
CA VAL A 231 -36.81 9.49 -15.70
C VAL A 231 -36.60 10.31 -16.99
N THR A 232 -35.37 10.41 -17.48
CA THR A 232 -35.06 11.08 -18.75
C THR A 232 -35.71 10.37 -19.94
N ASN A 233 -35.73 9.03 -19.94
CA ASN A 233 -36.37 8.24 -20.98
C ASN A 233 -37.90 8.40 -20.95
N ILE A 234 -38.52 8.24 -19.78
CA ILE A 234 -39.97 8.45 -19.56
C ILE A 234 -40.39 9.86 -20.01
N LYS A 235 -39.61 10.89 -19.67
CA LYS A 235 -39.85 12.29 -20.06
C LYS A 235 -39.73 12.52 -21.58
N LYS A 236 -38.87 11.77 -22.29
CA LYS A 236 -38.80 11.78 -23.76
C LYS A 236 -40.04 11.11 -24.37
N THR A 237 -40.40 9.93 -23.87
CA THR A 237 -41.59 9.18 -24.33
C THR A 237 -42.86 10.00 -24.17
N LEU A 238 -43.12 10.54 -22.96
CA LEU A 238 -44.29 11.40 -22.69
C LEU A 238 -44.37 12.58 -23.67
N LYS A 239 -43.26 13.30 -23.90
CA LYS A 239 -43.24 14.40 -24.88
C LYS A 239 -43.57 13.95 -26.29
N ALA A 240 -43.06 12.80 -26.73
CA ALA A 240 -43.38 12.24 -28.04
C ALA A 240 -44.87 11.86 -28.14
N THR A 241 -45.44 11.22 -27.12
CA THR A 241 -46.87 10.86 -27.10
C THR A 241 -47.77 12.08 -27.09
N THR A 242 -47.47 13.12 -26.29
CA THR A 242 -48.24 14.38 -26.30
C THR A 242 -48.13 15.10 -27.65
N SER A 243 -46.96 15.08 -28.29
CA SER A 243 -46.80 15.66 -29.63
C SER A 243 -47.57 14.89 -30.70
N SER A 244 -47.61 13.56 -30.61
CA SER A 244 -48.40 12.71 -31.51
C SER A 244 -49.90 12.98 -31.36
N LEU A 245 -50.40 12.99 -30.11
CA LEU A 245 -51.80 13.29 -29.81
C LEU A 245 -52.20 14.71 -30.24
N ALA A 246 -51.31 15.70 -30.14
CA ALA A 246 -51.54 17.04 -30.64
C ALA A 246 -51.66 17.07 -32.17
N GLN A 247 -50.76 16.37 -32.89
CA GLN A 247 -50.84 16.25 -34.35
C GLN A 247 -52.09 15.50 -34.82
N GLU A 248 -52.49 14.43 -34.12
CA GLU A 248 -53.74 13.71 -34.38
C GLU A 248 -54.97 14.61 -34.16
N MET A 249 -55.01 15.39 -33.08
CA MET A 249 -56.09 16.37 -32.84
C MET A 249 -56.15 17.45 -33.92
N GLU A 250 -55.00 17.93 -34.39
CA GLU A 250 -54.91 19.00 -35.40
C GLU A 250 -55.28 18.47 -36.81
N GLN A 251 -54.95 17.22 -37.13
CA GLN A 251 -55.51 16.51 -38.29
C GLN A 251 -57.04 16.36 -38.17
N HIS A 252 -57.55 15.98 -36.99
CA HIS A 252 -58.99 15.79 -36.77
C HIS A 252 -59.80 17.09 -36.79
N LEU A 253 -59.17 18.26 -36.54
CA LEU A 253 -59.74 19.58 -36.80
C LEU A 253 -59.69 19.93 -38.28
N ALA A 254 -58.56 19.70 -38.95
CA ALA A 254 -58.39 19.99 -40.39
C ALA A 254 -59.38 19.20 -41.27
N GLU A 255 -59.72 17.96 -40.90
CA GLU A 255 -60.76 17.16 -41.59
C GLU A 255 -62.18 17.68 -41.34
N ARG A 256 -62.38 18.56 -40.35
CA ARG A 256 -63.71 19.05 -39.95
C ARG A 256 -64.09 20.42 -40.55
N GLU A 257 -63.17 21.10 -41.22
CA GLU A 257 -63.37 22.43 -41.83
C GLU A 257 -63.63 22.40 -43.35
N CYS A 258 -64.25 21.34 -43.88
CA CYS A 258 -64.80 21.34 -45.24
C CYS A 258 -66.31 21.70 -45.25
N PRO A 259 -66.73 22.89 -45.75
CA PRO A 259 -68.13 23.27 -45.81
C PRO A 259 -68.89 22.51 -46.90
N SER A 260 -70.13 22.10 -46.59
CA SER A 260 -71.03 21.43 -47.55
C SER A 260 -72.30 22.25 -47.79
N HIS A 261 -72.35 22.90 -48.96
CA HIS A 261 -73.50 23.50 -49.69
C HIS A 261 -72.84 24.23 -50.89
N ALA A 262 -73.17 24.08 -52.18
CA ALA A 262 -74.01 23.16 -52.96
C ALA A 262 -73.40 23.14 -54.41
N GLU A 263 -73.97 22.64 -55.51
CA GLU A 263 -75.29 22.08 -55.80
C GLU A 263 -75.27 21.11 -57.02
N GLN A 264 -76.10 20.06 -56.97
CA GLN A 264 -76.84 19.43 -58.08
C GLN A 264 -76.23 19.32 -59.51
N ARG A 265 -75.90 18.08 -59.93
CA ARG A 265 -76.62 17.40 -61.03
C ARG A 265 -76.30 15.90 -61.18
N GLN A 266 -77.37 15.10 -61.26
CA GLN A 266 -77.40 13.72 -61.77
C GLN A 266 -77.17 13.71 -63.32
N PRO A 267 -76.66 12.62 -63.93
CA PRO A 267 -77.52 11.46 -64.21
C PRO A 267 -76.93 10.05 -63.99
N THR A 268 -77.88 9.15 -63.78
CA THR A 268 -77.84 7.68 -63.76
C THR A 268 -77.00 7.01 -64.86
N LYS A 269 -76.39 5.85 -64.52
CA LYS A 269 -76.60 4.56 -65.24
C LYS A 269 -76.06 3.34 -64.47
N MET A 270 -76.52 2.17 -64.89
CA MET A 270 -76.53 0.91 -64.12
C MET A 270 -75.30 0.00 -64.35
N SER A 271 -75.01 -0.82 -63.33
CA SER A 271 -74.44 -2.17 -63.34
C SER A 271 -73.63 -2.66 -64.55
N LYS A 272 -72.36 -3.05 -64.31
CA LYS A 272 -71.85 -4.34 -64.80
C LYS A 272 -70.75 -4.94 -63.91
N VAL A 273 -70.97 -6.17 -63.46
CA VAL A 273 -69.94 -7.05 -62.87
C VAL A 273 -69.08 -7.66 -63.99
N LYS A 274 -67.76 -7.63 -63.82
CA LYS A 274 -66.67 -8.46 -64.41
C LYS A 274 -65.33 -7.84 -63.95
N GLY A 275 -64.28 -8.54 -63.57
CA GLY A 275 -64.02 -9.99 -63.51
C GLY A 275 -62.57 -10.30 -63.92
N LEU A 276 -61.84 -11.10 -63.12
CA LEU A 276 -60.45 -11.55 -63.31
C LEU A 276 -59.38 -10.42 -63.24
N VAL A 277 -58.23 -10.54 -62.54
CA VAL A 277 -57.21 -11.60 -62.38
C VAL A 277 -56.40 -11.88 -63.66
N SER A 278 -55.15 -11.38 -63.69
CA SER A 278 -53.91 -12.06 -64.12
C SER A 278 -52.83 -10.97 -64.25
N SER A 279 -51.83 -10.88 -63.37
CA SER A 279 -50.56 -11.62 -63.42
C SER A 279 -49.73 -11.33 -64.67
N ARG A 280 -48.49 -10.82 -64.50
CA ARG A 280 -47.27 -11.61 -64.74
C ARG A 280 -45.95 -10.82 -64.58
N HIS A 281 -45.00 -11.50 -63.91
CA HIS A 281 -43.53 -11.41 -63.96
C HIS A 281 -42.87 -10.04 -63.69
#